data_AF-A0A5F1SEZ6-F1
#
_entry.id   AF-A0A5F1SEZ6-F1
#
_cell.length_a   1.000
_cell.length_b   1.000
_cell.length_c   1.000
_cell.angle_alpha   90.00
_cell.angle_beta   90.00
_cell.angle_gamma   90.00
#
_symmetry.space_group_name_H-M   'P 1'
#
loop_
_entity.id
_entity.type
_entity.pdbx_description
1 polymer ?
#
loop_
_entity_poly.entity_id
_entity_poly.type
_entity_poly.pdbx_seq_one_letter_code
_entity_poly.pdbx_strand_id
1 'polypeptide(L)'
;MTAKPQNRVFGKQQRHHTIILASGDTVRHMTVRPWMAAVAVCMVGVFSIGYLLATSYLVLRDDLIGATMARQARMQYDYEDRIAALRAQVDRVTSRQLLDQQVVEEKVDKLIEQQQQLSSRNGKLSTLLDRAENSGLTDKNAHTDANSAAPKNEHAQLTSPKAIEKLLMSGKPADATPDNSTLAYVPAPETVADRADRVFSKVTLSLKHIEQDQLSRIRNLTADASETATSIQSIMQNVGIKVPNEIAGIAREDMDSGVGGPYVPPENIDQFERSMAELDTALTHLESVRGAAESLPFRNPAPGKLITSPFGNRKDPFFGTLALHTGTDFHFSPGEKIKATAPGKVVSAGWTGGYGNMVEIDHGDGISTRYGHMEQVLVKVGDKVGAGDAIGLAGSTGRSTGTHLHYEVRENGHAIDPMYFIGAGTKLASYISGLGAI
;
A
#
# COMPACT_ATOMS: atom_id res chain seq x y z
N MET A 1 109.79 -101.82 -65.85
CA MET A 1 108.79 -102.00 -64.78
C MET A 1 107.78 -100.87 -64.90
N THR A 2 106.64 -101.11 -65.58
CA THR A 2 105.31 -101.43 -64.99
C THR A 2 104.67 -100.19 -64.34
N ALA A 3 103.43 -99.77 -64.59
CA ALA A 3 102.32 -100.32 -65.36
C ALA A 3 101.22 -99.23 -65.52
N LYS A 4 100.38 -99.40 -66.56
CA LYS A 4 98.99 -98.88 -66.68
C LYS A 4 98.10 -99.41 -65.52
N PRO A 5 96.82 -99.00 -65.26
CA PRO A 5 95.75 -98.61 -66.21
C PRO A 5 94.70 -97.53 -65.71
N GLN A 6 94.00 -96.76 -66.58
CA GLN A 6 92.61 -96.86 -67.14
C GLN A 6 91.45 -96.02 -66.51
N ASN A 7 90.71 -95.32 -67.41
CA ASN A 7 89.24 -95.00 -67.47
C ASN A 7 88.54 -94.23 -66.31
N ARG A 8 87.49 -93.40 -66.44
CA ARG A 8 86.43 -92.98 -67.42
C ARG A 8 85.83 -91.65 -66.82
N VAL A 9 85.33 -90.64 -67.56
CA VAL A 9 83.90 -90.37 -67.88
C VAL A 9 83.83 -88.96 -68.55
N PHE A 10 82.97 -88.84 -69.57
CA PHE A 10 82.55 -87.72 -70.43
C PHE A 10 82.69 -86.26 -69.97
N GLY A 11 83.17 -85.42 -70.89
CA GLY A 11 83.11 -83.96 -70.82
C GLY A 11 81.78 -83.35 -71.25
N LYS A 12 81.39 -82.28 -70.56
CA LYS A 12 80.50 -81.22 -71.06
C LYS A 12 81.34 -79.94 -71.17
N GLN A 13 81.66 -79.52 -72.39
CA GLN A 13 82.15 -78.16 -72.65
C GLN A 13 81.03 -77.17 -72.30
N GLN A 14 81.22 -76.33 -71.28
CA GLN A 14 80.41 -75.13 -71.09
C GLN A 14 81.09 -73.95 -71.79
N ARG A 15 80.36 -73.41 -72.77
CA ARG A 15 80.78 -72.32 -73.65
C ARG A 15 80.95 -71.03 -72.85
N HIS A 16 82.09 -70.37 -73.05
CA HIS A 16 82.27 -69.01 -72.57
C HIS A 16 81.48 -68.06 -73.48
N HIS A 17 80.53 -67.32 -72.92
CA HIS A 17 79.82 -66.28 -73.64
C HIS A 17 80.67 -65.01 -73.69
N THR A 18 81.16 -64.66 -74.88
CA THR A 18 81.92 -63.43 -75.13
C THR A 18 80.96 -62.37 -75.66
N ILE A 19 80.78 -61.28 -74.92
CA ILE A 19 80.04 -60.11 -75.38
C ILE A 19 81.03 -59.19 -76.09
N ILE A 20 80.81 -58.92 -77.37
CA ILE A 20 81.60 -58.00 -78.17
C ILE A 20 80.89 -56.65 -78.13
N LEU A 21 81.47 -55.68 -77.43
CA LEU A 21 81.06 -54.27 -77.53
C LEU A 21 82.07 -53.55 -78.42
N ALA A 22 81.62 -53.10 -79.59
CA ALA A 22 82.34 -52.18 -80.45
C ALA A 22 81.70 -50.79 -80.33
N SER A 23 82.49 -49.79 -79.96
CA SER A 23 82.10 -48.38 -80.00
C SER A 23 83.24 -47.61 -80.67
N GLY A 24 83.03 -47.20 -81.92
CA GLY A 24 84.06 -46.56 -82.75
C GLY A 24 85.29 -47.43 -83.01
N ASP A 25 86.46 -46.81 -83.11
CA ASP A 25 87.76 -47.42 -83.49
C ASP A 25 88.42 -48.30 -82.41
N THR A 26 87.72 -48.65 -81.33
CA THR A 26 88.28 -49.52 -80.27
C THR A 26 87.37 -50.72 -79.99
N VAL A 27 87.90 -51.93 -80.16
CA VAL A 27 87.22 -53.18 -79.79
C VAL A 27 87.77 -53.66 -78.45
N ARG A 28 86.92 -53.68 -77.41
CA ARG A 28 87.30 -54.15 -76.07
C ARG A 28 86.56 -55.45 -75.78
N HIS A 29 87.30 -56.52 -75.50
CA HIS A 29 86.73 -57.82 -75.14
C HIS A 29 86.65 -57.93 -73.62
N MET A 30 85.49 -58.32 -73.10
CA MET A 30 85.30 -58.60 -71.67
C MET A 30 84.76 -60.02 -71.51
N THR A 31 85.49 -60.85 -70.74
CA THR A 31 85.08 -62.23 -70.44
C THR A 31 84.27 -62.24 -69.16
N VAL A 32 82.97 -62.53 -69.27
CA VAL A 32 82.10 -62.62 -68.09
C VAL A 32 82.24 -64.02 -67.50
N ARG A 33 82.88 -64.13 -66.34
CA ARG A 33 82.94 -65.38 -65.57
C ARG A 33 81.62 -65.58 -64.81
N PRO A 34 81.12 -66.83 -64.65
CA PRO A 34 79.81 -67.09 -64.03
C PRO A 34 79.65 -66.52 -62.61
N TRP A 35 80.74 -66.37 -61.85
CA TRP A 35 80.69 -65.75 -60.52
C TRP A 35 80.33 -64.25 -60.55
N MET A 36 80.72 -63.52 -61.61
CA MET A 36 80.40 -62.09 -61.74
C MET A 36 78.91 -61.86 -62.01
N ALA A 37 78.29 -62.74 -62.79
CA ALA A 37 76.85 -62.71 -63.01
C ALA A 37 76.08 -62.97 -61.70
N ALA A 38 76.56 -63.89 -60.87
CA ALA A 38 75.96 -64.17 -59.56
C ALA A 38 76.03 -62.96 -58.60
N VAL A 39 77.16 -62.23 -58.59
CA VAL A 39 77.31 -61.00 -57.79
C VAL A 39 76.39 -59.89 -58.30
N ALA A 40 76.29 -59.69 -59.61
CA ALA A 40 75.39 -58.69 -60.19
C ALA A 40 73.92 -59.01 -59.88
N VAL A 41 73.51 -60.27 -59.97
CA VAL A 41 72.15 -60.70 -59.59
C VAL A 41 71.89 -60.51 -58.10
N CYS A 42 72.85 -60.82 -57.23
CA CYS A 42 72.73 -60.51 -55.80
C CYS A 42 72.60 -59.01 -55.53
N MET A 43 73.39 -58.18 -56.21
CA MET A 43 73.35 -56.72 -56.06
C MET A 43 71.98 -56.19 -56.49
N VAL A 44 71.48 -56.60 -57.66
CA VAL A 44 70.13 -56.25 -58.13
C VAL A 44 69.05 -56.76 -57.18
N GLY A 45 69.21 -57.96 -56.63
CA GLY A 45 68.32 -58.54 -55.63
C GLY A 45 68.25 -57.69 -54.35
N VAL A 46 69.40 -57.28 -53.82
CA VAL A 46 69.47 -56.41 -52.63
C VAL A 46 68.85 -55.04 -52.91
N PHE A 47 69.13 -54.43 -54.06
CA PHE A 47 68.50 -53.15 -54.43
C PHE A 47 66.98 -53.30 -54.62
N SER A 48 66.52 -54.39 -55.23
CA SER A 48 65.08 -54.64 -55.43
C SER A 48 64.35 -54.87 -54.10
N ILE A 49 64.96 -55.64 -53.19
CA ILE A 49 64.43 -55.86 -51.84
C ILE A 49 64.44 -54.54 -51.05
N GLY A 50 65.52 -53.77 -51.11
CA GLY A 50 65.61 -52.46 -50.48
C GLY A 50 64.57 -51.48 -51.01
N TYR A 51 64.34 -51.47 -52.33
CA TYR A 51 63.30 -50.67 -52.96
C TYR A 51 61.91 -51.08 -52.48
N LEU A 52 61.60 -52.39 -52.49
CA LEU A 52 60.30 -52.91 -52.02
C LEU A 52 60.06 -52.60 -50.53
N LEU A 53 61.08 -52.75 -49.68
CA LEU A 53 61.00 -52.42 -48.25
C LEU A 53 60.79 -50.91 -48.04
N ALA A 54 61.49 -50.05 -48.80
CA ALA A 54 61.32 -48.60 -48.71
C ALA A 54 59.92 -48.16 -49.15
N THR A 55 59.40 -48.71 -50.26
CA THR A 55 58.02 -48.42 -50.71
C THR A 55 56.97 -48.93 -49.72
N SER A 56 57.19 -50.11 -49.12
CA SER A 56 56.30 -50.66 -48.10
C SER A 56 56.29 -49.80 -46.84
N TYR A 57 57.46 -49.36 -46.37
CA TYR A 57 57.59 -48.46 -45.22
C TYR A 57 56.91 -47.11 -45.46
N LEU A 58 57.06 -46.50 -46.64
CA LEU A 58 56.42 -45.22 -46.96
C LEU A 58 54.89 -45.33 -46.98
N VAL A 59 54.35 -46.38 -47.60
CA VAL A 59 52.89 -46.61 -47.62
C VAL A 59 52.36 -46.87 -46.19
N LEU A 60 53.03 -47.72 -45.42
CA LEU A 60 52.62 -48.01 -44.03
C LEU A 60 52.73 -46.76 -43.14
N ARG A 61 53.74 -45.92 -43.37
CA ARG A 61 53.95 -44.65 -42.68
C ARG A 61 52.86 -43.65 -43.03
N ASP A 62 52.50 -43.52 -44.31
CA ASP A 62 51.45 -42.60 -44.76
C ASP A 62 50.07 -43.03 -44.22
N ASP A 63 49.78 -44.33 -44.17
CA ASP A 63 48.57 -44.87 -43.54
C ASP A 63 48.55 -44.61 -42.02
N LEU A 64 49.70 -44.77 -41.33
CA LEU A 64 49.80 -44.53 -39.89
C LEU A 64 49.70 -43.03 -39.54
N ILE A 65 50.35 -42.17 -40.33
CA ILE A 65 50.27 -40.71 -40.17
C ILE A 65 48.86 -40.25 -40.52
N GLY A 66 48.26 -40.74 -41.60
CA GLY A 66 46.87 -40.44 -41.97
C GLY A 66 45.88 -40.86 -40.88
N ALA A 67 46.03 -42.06 -40.31
CA ALA A 67 45.15 -42.54 -39.24
C ALA A 67 45.29 -41.74 -37.93
N THR A 68 46.51 -41.32 -37.57
CA THR A 68 46.75 -40.52 -36.36
C THR A 68 46.31 -39.07 -36.54
N MET A 69 46.57 -38.46 -37.71
CA MET A 69 46.08 -37.12 -38.05
C MET A 69 44.55 -37.08 -38.13
N ALA A 70 43.91 -38.10 -38.73
CA ALA A 70 42.44 -38.20 -38.74
C ALA A 70 41.85 -38.35 -37.34
N ARG A 71 42.53 -39.09 -36.44
CA ARG A 71 42.11 -39.21 -35.04
C ARG A 71 42.28 -37.89 -34.27
N GLN A 72 43.40 -37.19 -34.45
CA GLN A 72 43.62 -35.87 -33.84
C GLN A 72 42.61 -34.84 -34.36
N ALA A 73 42.33 -34.82 -35.67
CA ALA A 73 41.32 -33.94 -36.26
C ALA A 73 39.93 -34.23 -35.69
N ARG A 74 39.51 -35.50 -35.57
CA ARG A 74 38.23 -35.86 -34.93
C ARG A 74 38.16 -35.42 -33.47
N MET A 75 39.22 -35.66 -32.70
CA MET A 75 39.28 -35.20 -31.30
C MET A 75 39.17 -33.68 -31.22
N GLN A 76 39.85 -32.95 -32.12
CA GLN A 76 39.77 -31.50 -32.18
C GLN A 76 38.36 -31.02 -32.53
N TYR A 77 37.69 -31.62 -33.52
CA TYR A 77 36.30 -31.30 -33.84
C TYR A 77 35.35 -31.58 -32.66
N ASP A 78 35.50 -32.72 -31.98
CA ASP A 78 34.71 -33.04 -30.78
C ASP A 78 34.94 -32.01 -29.64
N TYR A 79 36.18 -31.52 -29.48
CA TYR A 79 36.48 -30.47 -28.52
C TYR A 79 35.92 -29.11 -28.93
N GLU A 80 36.04 -28.72 -30.20
CA GLU A 80 35.47 -27.49 -30.75
C GLU A 80 33.94 -27.48 -30.60
N ASP A 81 33.27 -28.60 -30.90
CA ASP A 81 31.83 -28.77 -30.72
C ASP A 81 31.42 -28.70 -29.24
N ARG A 82 32.18 -29.33 -28.34
CA ARG A 82 31.93 -29.22 -26.89
C ARG A 82 32.11 -27.80 -26.38
N ILE A 83 33.15 -27.09 -26.84
CA ILE A 83 33.40 -25.69 -26.47
C ILE A 83 32.26 -24.81 -27.00
N ALA A 84 31.82 -25.01 -28.24
CA ALA A 84 30.71 -24.28 -28.83
C ALA A 84 29.40 -24.54 -28.08
N ALA A 85 29.12 -25.79 -27.71
CA ALA A 85 27.94 -26.16 -26.92
C ALA A 85 27.97 -25.56 -25.51
N LEU A 86 29.11 -25.62 -24.83
CA LEU A 86 29.28 -25.01 -23.50
C LEU A 86 29.14 -23.49 -23.56
N ARG A 87 29.72 -22.84 -24.57
CA ARG A 87 29.60 -21.39 -24.78
C ARG A 87 28.14 -20.99 -25.03
N ALA A 88 27.43 -21.73 -25.89
CA ALA A 88 26.01 -21.50 -26.14
C ALA A 88 25.15 -21.73 -24.89
N GLN A 89 25.52 -22.68 -24.02
CA GLN A 89 24.86 -22.87 -22.72
C GLN A 89 25.12 -21.70 -21.78
N VAL A 90 26.37 -21.23 -21.67
CA VAL A 90 26.72 -20.05 -20.86
C VAL A 90 25.97 -18.82 -21.37
N ASP A 91 26.03 -18.53 -22.67
CA ASP A 91 25.35 -17.37 -23.27
C ASP A 91 23.83 -17.43 -23.05
N ARG A 92 23.23 -18.63 -23.11
CA ARG A 92 21.80 -18.83 -22.82
C ARG A 92 21.48 -18.58 -21.35
N VAL A 93 22.32 -19.05 -20.42
CA VAL A 93 22.11 -18.87 -18.98
C VAL A 93 22.32 -17.40 -18.58
N THR A 94 23.39 -16.77 -19.07
CA THR A 94 23.66 -15.34 -18.81
C THR A 94 22.56 -14.45 -19.37
N SER A 95 22.08 -14.73 -20.60
CA SER A 95 20.96 -13.98 -21.19
C SER A 95 19.68 -14.12 -20.37
N ARG A 96 19.34 -15.32 -19.89
CA ARG A 96 18.18 -15.54 -19.02
C ARG A 96 18.31 -14.80 -17.70
N GLN A 97 19.48 -14.88 -17.07
CA GLN A 97 19.74 -14.20 -15.81
C GLN A 97 19.62 -12.67 -15.93
N LEU A 98 20.10 -12.09 -17.03
CA LEU A 98 19.97 -10.65 -17.29
C LEU A 98 18.50 -10.23 -17.49
N LEU A 99 17.71 -11.02 -18.23
CA LEU A 99 16.29 -10.75 -18.41
C LEU A 99 15.51 -10.86 -17.09
N ASP A 100 15.77 -11.90 -16.31
CA ASP A 100 15.14 -12.09 -15.00
C ASP A 100 15.48 -10.92 -14.05
N GLN A 101 16.74 -10.44 -14.07
CA GLN A 101 17.15 -9.28 -13.29
C GLN A 101 16.39 -8.01 -13.71
N GLN A 102 16.29 -7.73 -15.01
CA GLN A 102 15.55 -6.56 -15.52
C GLN A 102 14.08 -6.58 -15.12
N VAL A 103 13.42 -7.75 -15.20
CA VAL A 103 12.02 -7.90 -14.79
C VAL A 103 11.84 -7.69 -13.29
N VAL A 104 12.77 -8.19 -12.47
CA VAL A 104 12.73 -7.97 -11.02
C VAL A 104 12.93 -6.49 -10.70
N GLU A 105 13.90 -5.83 -11.32
CA GLU A 105 14.16 -4.39 -11.14
C GLU A 105 12.91 -3.55 -11.49
N GLU A 106 12.29 -3.79 -12.64
CA GLU A 106 11.05 -3.09 -13.04
C GLU A 106 9.91 -3.30 -12.04
N LYS A 107 9.78 -4.52 -11.48
CA LYS A 107 8.77 -4.82 -10.45
C LYS A 107 9.07 -4.13 -9.12
N VAL A 108 10.34 -4.05 -8.74
CA VAL A 108 10.77 -3.32 -7.53
C VAL A 108 10.45 -1.84 -7.66
N ASP A 109 10.77 -1.23 -8.80
CA ASP A 109 10.52 0.20 -9.02
C ASP A 109 9.03 0.54 -8.93
N LYS A 110 8.17 -0.27 -9.57
CA LYS A 110 6.71 -0.12 -9.46
C LYS A 110 6.21 -0.28 -8.02
N LEU A 111 6.81 -1.18 -7.25
CA LEU A 111 6.42 -1.40 -5.86
C LEU A 111 6.82 -0.21 -4.97
N ILE A 112 8.01 0.36 -5.18
CA ILE A 112 8.46 1.56 -4.48
C ILE A 112 7.54 2.74 -4.80
N GLU A 113 7.17 2.93 -6.07
CA GLU A 113 6.22 3.97 -6.47
C GLU A 113 4.86 3.80 -5.77
N GLN A 114 4.30 2.58 -5.78
CA GLN A 114 3.06 2.27 -5.07
C GLN A 114 3.16 2.52 -3.57
N GLN A 115 4.28 2.15 -2.94
CA GLN A 115 4.50 2.37 -1.52
C GLN A 115 4.59 3.88 -1.19
N GLN A 116 5.24 4.67 -2.03
CA GLN A 116 5.33 6.13 -1.86
C GLN A 116 3.94 6.78 -1.97
N GLN A 117 3.14 6.38 -2.95
CA GLN A 117 1.76 6.85 -3.10
C GLN A 117 0.91 6.50 -1.87
N LEU A 118 0.97 5.25 -1.40
CA LEU A 118 0.26 4.80 -0.20
C LEU A 118 0.72 5.56 1.06
N SER A 119 2.02 5.80 1.22
CA SER A 119 2.53 6.56 2.37
C SER A 119 2.08 8.01 2.35
N SER A 120 2.06 8.65 1.18
CA SER A 120 1.55 10.01 1.01
C SER A 120 0.06 10.09 1.33
N ARG A 121 -0.74 9.12 0.84
CA ARG A 121 -2.17 9.00 1.15
C ARG A 121 -2.42 8.79 2.64
N ASN A 122 -1.62 7.94 3.30
CA ASN A 122 -1.73 7.68 4.74
C ASN A 122 -1.48 8.95 5.58
N GLY A 123 -0.55 9.81 5.17
CA GLY A 123 -0.31 11.09 5.82
C GLY A 123 -1.54 12.00 5.78
N LYS A 124 -2.19 12.13 4.62
CA LYS A 124 -3.45 12.89 4.50
C LYS A 124 -4.57 12.25 5.32
N LEU A 125 -4.72 10.92 5.24
CA LEU A 125 -5.76 10.18 5.95
C LEU A 125 -5.66 10.38 7.47
N SER A 126 -4.45 10.35 8.03
CA SER A 126 -4.24 10.58 9.48
C SER A 126 -4.87 11.90 9.93
N THR A 127 -4.69 12.98 9.17
CA THR A 127 -5.27 14.28 9.55
C THR A 127 -6.80 14.31 9.55
N LEU A 128 -7.44 13.59 8.63
CA LEU A 128 -8.90 13.47 8.60
C LEU A 128 -9.43 12.51 9.68
N LEU A 129 -8.68 11.45 9.98
CA LEU A 129 -9.01 10.54 11.07
C LEU A 129 -8.93 11.25 12.43
N ASP A 130 -7.88 12.03 12.66
CA ASP A 130 -7.74 12.85 13.87
C ASP A 130 -8.90 13.86 13.99
N ARG A 131 -9.31 14.47 12.86
CA ARG A 131 -10.47 15.38 12.81
C ARG A 131 -11.78 14.66 13.09
N ALA A 132 -11.98 13.45 12.56
CA ALA A 132 -13.15 12.62 12.83
C ALA A 132 -13.22 12.19 14.30
N GLU A 133 -12.09 11.80 14.89
CA GLU A 133 -11.98 11.44 16.30
C GLU A 133 -12.29 12.65 17.22
N ASN A 134 -11.75 13.83 16.90
CA ASN A 134 -12.10 15.08 17.59
C ASN A 134 -13.58 15.43 17.43
N SER A 135 -14.19 15.05 16.31
CA SER A 135 -15.63 15.10 16.08
C SER A 135 -16.38 13.93 16.75
N GLY A 136 -15.78 13.21 17.69
CA GLY A 136 -16.44 12.15 18.47
C GLY A 136 -16.93 10.97 17.64
N LEU A 137 -16.50 10.86 16.38
CA LEU A 137 -16.74 9.68 15.55
C LEU A 137 -15.61 8.70 15.85
N THR A 138 -15.89 7.77 16.74
CA THR A 138 -14.98 6.65 16.97
C THR A 138 -15.28 5.54 15.96
N ASP A 139 -14.24 4.95 15.37
CA ASP A 139 -14.39 3.80 14.50
C ASP A 139 -14.93 2.62 15.34
N LYS A 140 -16.25 2.45 15.34
CA LYS A 140 -16.93 1.37 16.08
C LYS A 140 -16.43 -0.01 15.63
N ASN A 141 -15.84 -0.11 14.43
CA ASN A 141 -15.26 -1.34 13.89
C ASN A 141 -13.76 -1.51 14.19
N ALA A 142 -13.07 -0.50 14.75
CA ALA A 142 -11.66 -0.64 15.16
C ALA A 142 -11.48 -1.66 16.30
N HIS A 143 -12.55 -2.03 17.01
CA HIS A 143 -12.49 -2.98 18.13
C HIS A 143 -12.77 -4.44 17.79
N THR A 144 -13.04 -4.80 16.53
CA THR A 144 -13.21 -6.22 16.15
C THR A 144 -11.90 -6.92 15.81
N ASP A 145 -10.77 -6.20 15.78
CA ASP A 145 -9.44 -6.77 15.54
C ASP A 145 -8.46 -6.55 16.70
N ALA A 146 -8.92 -6.20 17.91
CA ALA A 146 -8.04 -6.14 19.08
C ALA A 146 -7.50 -7.52 19.55
N ASN A 147 -7.90 -8.60 18.89
CA ASN A 147 -7.29 -9.93 19.00
C ASN A 147 -6.46 -10.34 17.77
N SER A 148 -6.35 -9.47 16.77
CA SER A 148 -5.20 -9.45 15.87
C SER A 148 -4.22 -8.49 16.51
N ALA A 149 -3.18 -9.04 17.13
CA ALA A 149 -2.02 -8.28 17.58
C ALA A 149 -1.77 -7.11 16.62
N ALA A 150 -1.64 -5.88 17.16
CA ALA A 150 -1.01 -4.77 16.45
C ALA A 150 0.03 -5.39 15.54
N PRO A 151 -0.09 -5.27 14.20
CA PRO A 151 0.74 -6.06 13.31
C PRO A 151 2.14 -5.79 13.79
N LYS A 152 2.77 -6.80 14.39
CA LYS A 152 4.13 -6.67 14.83
C LYS A 152 4.83 -6.11 13.60
N ASN A 153 5.65 -5.09 13.80
CA ASN A 153 6.49 -4.49 12.77
C ASN A 153 7.47 -5.51 12.13
N GLU A 154 7.13 -6.80 12.08
CA GLU A 154 7.69 -7.85 11.25
C GLU A 154 7.25 -7.68 9.78
N HIS A 155 6.03 -7.21 9.47
CA HIS A 155 5.62 -6.95 8.07
C HIS A 155 6.17 -5.65 7.49
N ALA A 156 6.36 -4.60 8.31
CA ALA A 156 7.06 -3.38 7.89
C ALA A 156 8.58 -3.60 7.71
N GLN A 157 9.15 -4.65 8.32
CA GLN A 157 10.53 -5.08 8.07
C GLN A 157 10.69 -5.94 6.82
N LEU A 158 9.60 -6.47 6.26
CA LEU A 158 9.58 -7.25 5.02
C LEU A 158 9.45 -6.38 3.74
N THR A 159 9.16 -5.09 3.88
CA THR A 159 8.92 -4.16 2.75
C THR A 159 10.10 -3.22 2.46
N SER A 160 11.17 -3.28 3.26
CA SER A 160 12.39 -2.57 2.93
C SER A 160 13.06 -3.21 1.71
N PRO A 161 13.58 -2.45 0.73
CA PRO A 161 14.28 -3.00 -0.44
C PRO A 161 15.38 -4.00 -0.04
N LYS A 162 16.09 -3.72 1.07
CA LYS A 162 17.11 -4.59 1.68
C LYS A 162 16.58 -5.92 2.22
N ALA A 163 15.33 -5.98 2.66
CA ALA A 163 14.70 -7.20 3.17
C ALA A 163 14.23 -8.11 2.02
N ILE A 164 13.72 -7.49 0.95
CA ILE A 164 13.36 -8.17 -0.30
C ILE A 164 14.63 -8.71 -0.96
N GLU A 165 15.69 -7.91 -1.03
CA GLU A 165 17.03 -8.32 -1.50
C GLU A 165 17.56 -9.50 -0.68
N LYS A 166 17.48 -9.45 0.65
CA LYS A 166 17.89 -10.56 1.54
C LYS A 166 17.03 -11.83 1.37
N LEU A 167 15.74 -11.71 1.04
CA LEU A 167 14.84 -12.83 0.75
C LEU A 167 15.09 -13.47 -0.62
N LEU A 168 15.46 -12.65 -1.61
CA LEU A 168 15.90 -13.10 -2.93
C LEU A 168 17.27 -13.80 -2.84
N MET A 169 18.18 -13.32 -2.00
CA MET A 169 19.55 -13.82 -1.86
C MET A 169 19.72 -14.96 -0.84
N SER A 170 18.76 -15.22 0.05
CA SER A 170 18.86 -16.25 1.10
C SER A 170 18.56 -17.69 0.63
N GLY A 171 18.35 -17.90 -0.68
CA GLY A 171 18.34 -19.24 -1.27
C GLY A 171 19.75 -19.75 -1.50
N LYS A 172 20.28 -20.56 -0.57
CA LYS A 172 21.47 -21.36 -0.85
C LYS A 172 21.19 -22.21 -2.10
N PRO A 173 22.01 -22.16 -3.17
CA PRO A 173 21.87 -23.12 -4.26
C PRO A 173 21.98 -24.51 -3.64
N ALA A 174 21.04 -25.39 -3.95
CA ALA A 174 21.18 -26.79 -3.57
C ALA A 174 22.47 -27.30 -4.23
N ASP A 175 23.48 -27.61 -3.41
CA ASP A 175 24.64 -28.38 -3.84
C ASP A 175 24.14 -29.73 -4.35
N ALA A 176 23.87 -29.80 -5.65
CA ALA A 176 23.63 -31.05 -6.35
C ALA A 176 25.00 -31.63 -6.71
N THR A 177 25.59 -32.39 -5.78
CA THR A 177 26.53 -33.45 -6.18
C THR A 177 25.77 -34.41 -7.09
N PRO A 178 26.25 -34.69 -8.31
CA PRO A 178 25.54 -35.55 -9.23
C PRO A 178 25.76 -37.01 -8.83
N ASP A 179 24.89 -37.53 -7.95
CA ASP A 179 24.77 -38.97 -7.75
C ASP A 179 23.72 -39.50 -8.73
N ASN A 180 24.26 -40.11 -9.77
CA ASN A 180 23.61 -40.72 -10.91
C ASN A 180 22.94 -42.04 -10.52
N SER A 181 21.73 -42.01 -9.97
CA SER A 181 20.76 -43.12 -10.12
C SER A 181 19.42 -42.79 -9.49
N THR A 182 18.50 -42.23 -10.29
CA THR A 182 17.06 -42.57 -10.36
C THR A 182 16.36 -41.56 -11.26
N LEU A 183 15.65 -42.03 -12.29
CA LEU A 183 14.74 -41.24 -13.12
C LEU A 183 13.46 -40.91 -12.35
N ALA A 184 13.59 -40.18 -11.24
CA ALA A 184 12.47 -39.50 -10.61
C ALA A 184 12.38 -38.09 -11.19
N TYR A 185 11.18 -37.64 -11.52
CA TYR A 185 10.91 -36.26 -11.89
C TYR A 185 11.32 -35.35 -10.72
N VAL A 186 12.51 -34.79 -10.79
CA VAL A 186 12.96 -33.70 -9.92
C VAL A 186 12.28 -32.43 -10.45
N PRO A 187 11.45 -31.72 -9.67
CA PRO A 187 10.94 -30.43 -10.09
C PRO A 187 12.15 -29.55 -10.45
N ALA A 188 12.09 -28.86 -11.58
CA ALA A 188 13.15 -27.92 -11.94
C ALA A 188 13.44 -27.00 -10.73
N PRO A 189 14.71 -26.75 -10.38
CA PRO A 189 15.04 -25.87 -9.25
C PRO A 189 14.36 -24.51 -9.46
N GLU A 190 13.60 -24.04 -8.46
CA GLU A 190 12.90 -22.74 -8.50
C GLU A 190 13.86 -21.66 -8.99
N THR A 191 13.47 -20.92 -10.04
CA THR A 191 14.30 -19.82 -10.52
C THR A 191 14.21 -18.62 -9.57
N VAL A 192 15.19 -17.73 -9.62
CA VAL A 192 15.17 -16.48 -8.83
C VAL A 192 13.94 -15.64 -9.21
N ALA A 193 13.55 -15.65 -10.48
CA ALA A 193 12.33 -15.00 -10.98
C ALA A 193 11.06 -15.57 -10.34
N ASP A 194 10.91 -16.90 -10.28
CA ASP A 194 9.73 -17.54 -9.67
C ASP A 194 9.57 -17.16 -8.18
N ARG A 195 10.71 -17.09 -7.47
CA ARG A 195 10.73 -16.67 -6.06
C ARG A 195 10.36 -15.19 -5.91
N ALA A 196 10.89 -14.33 -6.77
CA ALA A 196 10.58 -12.92 -6.78
C ALA A 196 9.09 -12.68 -7.03
N ASP A 197 8.50 -13.37 -8.00
CA ASP A 197 7.09 -13.26 -8.37
C ASP A 197 6.15 -13.64 -7.23
N ARG A 198 6.49 -14.69 -6.47
CA ARG A 198 5.73 -15.08 -5.28
C ARG A 198 5.77 -14.00 -4.20
N VAL A 199 6.92 -13.38 -3.97
CA VAL A 199 7.07 -12.31 -2.98
C VAL A 199 6.31 -11.05 -3.43
N PHE A 200 6.50 -10.62 -4.68
CA PHE A 200 5.78 -9.47 -5.24
C PHE A 200 4.27 -9.66 -5.21
N SER A 201 3.79 -10.86 -5.55
CA SER A 201 2.35 -11.17 -5.50
C SER A 201 1.80 -11.04 -4.08
N LYS A 202 2.52 -11.55 -3.07
CA LYS A 202 2.13 -11.42 -1.66
C LYS A 202 2.10 -9.97 -1.21
N VAL A 203 3.13 -9.18 -1.54
CA VAL A 203 3.18 -7.76 -1.16
C VAL A 203 2.07 -6.99 -1.87
N THR A 204 1.88 -7.19 -3.17
CA THR A 204 0.81 -6.54 -3.95
C THR A 204 -0.57 -6.84 -3.38
N LEU A 205 -0.83 -8.10 -3.02
CA LEU A 205 -2.10 -8.49 -2.38
C LEU A 205 -2.27 -7.84 -1.00
N SER A 206 -1.20 -7.77 -0.20
CA SER A 206 -1.23 -7.08 1.10
C SER A 206 -1.50 -5.59 0.95
N LEU A 207 -0.84 -4.91 0.01
CA LEU A 207 -1.05 -3.49 -0.25
C LEU A 207 -2.48 -3.22 -0.72
N LYS A 208 -3.02 -4.07 -1.60
CA LYS A 208 -4.42 -3.99 -2.05
C LYS A 208 -5.41 -4.20 -0.90
N HIS A 209 -5.14 -5.12 0.02
CA HIS A 209 -5.99 -5.33 1.19
C HIS A 209 -5.99 -4.11 2.10
N ILE A 210 -4.81 -3.50 2.35
CA ILE A 210 -4.68 -2.27 3.14
C ILE A 210 -5.47 -1.13 2.48
N GLU A 211 -5.36 -0.96 1.16
CA GLU A 211 -6.11 0.06 0.42
C GLU A 211 -7.63 -0.15 0.54
N GLN A 212 -8.09 -1.39 0.41
CA GLN A 212 -9.52 -1.73 0.55
C GLN A 212 -10.04 -1.48 1.97
N ASP A 213 -9.25 -1.80 3.00
CA ASP A 213 -9.59 -1.53 4.40
C ASP A 213 -9.63 -0.02 4.68
N GLN A 214 -8.66 0.75 4.15
CA GLN A 214 -8.67 2.20 4.29
C GLN A 214 -9.90 2.83 3.61
N LEU A 215 -10.25 2.38 2.40
CA LEU A 215 -11.43 2.87 1.69
C LEU A 215 -12.73 2.51 2.40
N SER A 216 -12.84 1.32 2.98
CA SER A 216 -14.05 0.92 3.71
C SER A 216 -14.22 1.75 4.98
N ARG A 217 -13.12 2.01 5.72
CA ARG A 217 -13.12 2.90 6.89
C ARG A 217 -13.55 4.31 6.55
N ILE A 218 -12.98 4.92 5.50
CA ILE A 218 -13.35 6.28 5.06
C ILE A 218 -14.85 6.36 4.74
N ARG A 219 -15.39 5.37 4.02
CA ARG A 219 -16.83 5.33 3.69
C ARG A 219 -17.72 5.18 4.92
N ASN A 220 -17.34 4.31 5.84
CA ASN A 220 -18.09 4.12 7.09
C ASN A 220 -18.10 5.41 7.92
N LEU A 221 -16.95 6.07 8.08
CA LEU A 221 -16.86 7.35 8.78
C LEU A 221 -17.67 8.45 8.07
N THR A 222 -17.67 8.47 6.74
CA THR A 222 -18.45 9.43 5.95
C THR A 222 -19.96 9.23 6.18
N ALA A 223 -20.40 7.96 6.17
CA ALA A 223 -21.80 7.61 6.43
C ALA A 223 -22.20 7.98 7.87
N ASP A 224 -21.39 7.61 8.86
CA ASP A 224 -21.62 7.92 10.28
C ASP A 224 -21.67 9.43 10.53
N ALA A 225 -20.76 10.20 9.92
CA ALA A 225 -20.74 11.67 10.01
C ALA A 225 -22.02 12.27 9.43
N SER A 226 -22.42 11.83 8.24
CA SER A 226 -23.61 12.32 7.54
C SER A 226 -24.91 11.96 8.27
N GLU A 227 -25.02 10.73 8.80
CA GLU A 227 -26.16 10.29 9.59
C GLU A 227 -26.27 11.04 10.91
N THR A 228 -25.14 11.25 11.59
CA THR A 228 -25.08 12.04 12.83
C THR A 228 -25.51 13.48 12.59
N ALA A 229 -24.99 14.14 11.54
CA ALA A 229 -25.36 15.50 11.19
C ALA A 229 -26.86 15.61 10.88
N THR A 230 -27.40 14.68 10.09
CA THR A 230 -28.84 14.61 9.77
C THR A 230 -29.70 14.41 11.01
N SER A 231 -29.25 13.56 11.94
CA SER A 231 -29.95 13.31 13.21
C SER A 231 -30.02 14.58 14.06
N ILE A 232 -28.89 15.28 14.24
CA ILE A 232 -28.84 16.55 14.98
C ILE A 232 -29.74 17.59 14.32
N GLN A 233 -29.64 17.75 13.00
CA GLN A 233 -30.46 18.69 12.24
C GLN A 233 -31.96 18.41 12.39
N SER A 234 -32.37 17.14 12.33
CA SER A 234 -33.77 16.74 12.51
C SER A 234 -34.30 17.09 13.91
N ILE A 235 -33.46 16.94 14.95
CA ILE A 235 -33.82 17.30 16.32
C ILE A 235 -33.99 18.81 16.44
N MET A 236 -33.10 19.60 15.85
CA MET A 236 -33.18 21.07 15.85
C MET A 236 -34.41 21.59 15.08
N GLN A 237 -34.70 21.01 13.91
CA GLN A 237 -35.86 21.38 13.09
C GLN A 237 -37.19 21.15 13.83
N ASN A 238 -37.29 20.09 14.64
CA ASN A 238 -38.48 19.82 15.45
C ASN A 238 -38.77 20.90 16.50
N VAL A 239 -37.78 21.71 16.87
CA VAL A 239 -37.92 22.83 17.81
C VAL A 239 -38.18 24.16 17.07
N GLY A 240 -38.28 24.13 15.74
CA GLY A 240 -38.52 25.31 14.90
C GLY A 240 -37.26 26.02 14.42
N ILE A 241 -36.08 25.53 14.82
CA ILE A 241 -34.79 26.13 14.47
C ILE A 241 -34.39 25.68 13.06
N LYS A 242 -34.26 26.65 12.15
CA LYS A 242 -33.75 26.41 10.80
C LYS A 242 -32.23 26.57 10.82
N VAL A 243 -31.52 25.45 10.79
CA VAL A 243 -30.07 25.47 10.51
C VAL A 243 -29.90 25.73 9.01
N PRO A 244 -29.20 26.80 8.60
CA PRO A 244 -28.83 26.97 7.21
C PRO A 244 -28.02 25.74 6.75
N ASN A 245 -28.45 25.07 5.69
CA ASN A 245 -27.58 24.11 5.02
C ASN A 245 -26.47 24.92 4.33
N GLU A 246 -25.36 25.16 5.01
CA GLU A 246 -24.19 25.84 4.41
C GLU A 246 -23.67 25.07 3.18
N ILE A 247 -23.87 23.74 3.11
CA ILE A 247 -23.61 22.96 1.89
C ILE A 247 -24.42 23.46 0.68
N ALA A 248 -25.63 23.97 0.89
CA ALA A 248 -26.44 24.54 -0.19
C ALA A 248 -26.04 25.99 -0.55
N GLY A 249 -25.27 26.66 0.32
CA GLY A 249 -24.71 28.01 0.13
C GLY A 249 -23.36 28.01 -0.57
N ILE A 250 -22.51 27.00 -0.35
CA ILE A 250 -21.25 26.81 -1.10
C ILE A 250 -21.53 26.59 -2.59
N ALA A 251 -22.70 26.05 -2.95
CA ALA A 251 -23.13 25.94 -4.34
C ALA A 251 -23.69 27.25 -4.95
N ARG A 252 -23.88 28.33 -4.17
CA ARG A 252 -24.57 29.55 -4.63
C ARG A 252 -23.84 30.88 -4.39
N GLU A 253 -22.84 30.97 -3.52
CA GLU A 253 -22.16 32.24 -3.25
C GLU A 253 -20.82 32.46 -4.00
N ASP A 254 -20.25 31.42 -4.63
CA ASP A 254 -18.99 31.53 -5.40
C ASP A 254 -19.17 31.60 -6.93
N MET A 255 -20.30 32.09 -7.44
CA MET A 255 -20.52 32.29 -8.88
C MET A 255 -19.91 33.60 -9.46
N ASP A 256 -19.03 34.28 -8.72
CA ASP A 256 -18.31 35.48 -9.21
C ASP A 256 -16.77 35.36 -9.14
N SER A 257 -16.24 34.13 -9.17
CA SER A 257 -14.83 33.93 -9.52
C SER A 257 -14.76 33.34 -10.93
N GLY A 258 -14.36 34.17 -11.88
CA GLY A 258 -14.17 33.76 -13.28
C GLY A 258 -13.12 32.67 -13.40
N VAL A 259 -13.54 31.41 -13.47
CA VAL A 259 -12.67 30.26 -13.75
C VAL A 259 -13.03 29.72 -15.13
N GLY A 260 -12.19 30.04 -16.12
CA GLY A 260 -12.33 29.60 -17.50
C GLY A 260 -11.02 29.00 -18.01
N GLY A 261 -10.98 27.68 -18.09
CA GLY A 261 -10.01 26.91 -18.85
C GLY A 261 -10.75 25.80 -19.61
N PRO A 262 -10.18 25.25 -20.70
CA PRO A 262 -10.79 24.08 -21.34
C PRO A 262 -10.96 22.96 -20.30
N TYR A 263 -12.18 22.46 -20.17
CA TYR A 263 -12.50 21.31 -19.32
C TYR A 263 -11.73 20.11 -19.84
N VAL A 264 -10.60 19.81 -19.19
CA VAL A 264 -9.87 18.55 -19.33
C VAL A 264 -10.33 17.69 -18.16
N PRO A 265 -11.17 16.67 -18.38
CA PRO A 265 -11.51 15.74 -17.32
C PRO A 265 -10.21 15.08 -16.83
N PRO A 266 -9.88 15.12 -15.53
CA PRO A 266 -8.75 14.36 -15.03
C PRO A 266 -9.00 12.87 -15.30
N GLU A 267 -8.09 12.26 -16.04
CA GLU A 267 -8.02 10.81 -16.22
C GLU A 267 -8.00 10.17 -14.82
N ASN A 268 -9.07 9.42 -14.51
CA ASN A 268 -9.29 8.69 -13.26
C ASN A 268 -8.90 9.46 -11.98
N ILE A 269 -9.79 10.34 -11.47
CA ILE A 269 -9.70 10.69 -10.04
C ILE A 269 -9.75 9.37 -9.26
N ASP A 270 -8.64 9.05 -8.58
CA ASP A 270 -8.52 7.89 -7.71
C ASP A 270 -9.75 7.83 -6.80
N GLN A 271 -10.41 6.67 -6.74
CA GLN A 271 -11.58 6.44 -5.87
C GLN A 271 -11.30 6.87 -4.41
N PHE A 272 -10.04 6.77 -4.00
CA PHE A 272 -9.52 7.26 -2.73
C PHE A 272 -9.69 8.78 -2.55
N GLU A 273 -9.23 9.60 -3.48
CA GLU A 273 -9.31 11.07 -3.37
C GLU A 273 -10.77 11.55 -3.38
N ARG A 274 -11.67 10.88 -4.11
CA ARG A 274 -13.12 11.14 -4.01
C ARG A 274 -13.67 10.83 -2.61
N SER A 275 -13.32 9.66 -2.07
CA SER A 275 -13.79 9.23 -0.75
C SER A 275 -13.28 10.16 0.36
N MET A 276 -12.05 10.68 0.22
CA MET A 276 -11.48 11.69 1.11
C MET A 276 -12.22 13.03 1.05
N ALA A 277 -12.54 13.51 -0.16
CA ALA A 277 -13.30 14.76 -0.32
C ALA A 277 -14.73 14.65 0.23
N GLU A 278 -15.37 13.49 0.05
CA GLU A 278 -16.68 13.18 0.63
C GLU A 278 -16.63 13.17 2.16
N LEU A 279 -15.62 12.54 2.77
CA LEU A 279 -15.41 12.54 4.22
C LEU A 279 -15.20 13.97 4.75
N ASP A 280 -14.35 14.76 4.10
CA ASP A 280 -14.08 16.15 4.52
C ASP A 280 -15.35 17.01 4.48
N THR A 281 -16.17 16.85 3.44
CA THR A 281 -17.46 17.54 3.32
C THR A 281 -18.42 17.10 4.43
N ALA A 282 -18.50 15.80 4.71
CA ALA A 282 -19.37 15.25 5.75
C ALA A 282 -18.95 15.70 7.16
N LEU A 283 -17.64 15.74 7.45
CA LEU A 283 -17.11 16.24 8.72
C LEU A 283 -17.36 17.73 8.89
N THR A 284 -17.12 18.54 7.86
CA THR A 284 -17.38 19.99 7.88
C THR A 284 -18.86 20.27 8.16
N HIS A 285 -19.76 19.51 7.54
CA HIS A 285 -21.19 19.63 7.81
C HIS A 285 -21.56 19.25 9.24
N LEU A 286 -21.02 18.13 9.74
CA LEU A 286 -21.25 17.69 11.10
C LEU A 286 -20.77 18.74 12.11
N GLU A 287 -19.58 19.32 11.91
CA GLU A 287 -19.03 20.37 12.75
C GLU A 287 -19.91 21.63 12.74
N SER A 288 -20.36 22.08 11.58
CA SER A 288 -21.26 23.24 11.46
C SER A 288 -22.59 23.01 12.20
N VAL A 289 -23.23 21.87 11.98
CA VAL A 289 -24.50 21.51 12.63
C VAL A 289 -24.33 21.36 14.16
N ARG A 290 -23.21 20.80 14.61
CA ARG A 290 -22.90 20.72 16.05
C ARG A 290 -22.64 22.08 16.68
N GLY A 291 -21.85 22.93 16.02
CA GLY A 291 -21.60 24.29 16.48
C GLY A 291 -22.90 25.08 16.65
N ALA A 292 -23.81 24.96 15.69
CA ALA A 292 -25.15 25.56 15.77
C ALA A 292 -26.00 24.97 16.90
N ALA A 293 -25.89 23.68 17.20
CA ALA A 293 -26.56 23.07 18.34
C ALA A 293 -25.97 23.56 19.68
N GLU A 294 -24.66 23.72 19.77
CA GLU A 294 -23.98 24.18 20.99
C GLU A 294 -24.21 25.67 21.29
N SER A 295 -24.51 26.49 20.29
CA SER A 295 -24.83 27.91 20.47
C SER A 295 -26.24 28.16 20.99
N LEU A 296 -27.11 27.15 21.00
CA LEU A 296 -28.53 27.28 21.34
C LEU A 296 -28.87 26.69 22.72
N PRO A 297 -29.92 27.20 23.39
CA PRO A 297 -30.21 26.89 24.80
C PRO A 297 -30.88 25.53 25.01
N PHE A 298 -30.29 24.46 24.45
CA PHE A 298 -30.77 23.09 24.59
C PHE A 298 -30.41 22.46 25.94
N ARG A 299 -29.45 23.02 26.68
CA ARG A 299 -29.04 22.49 27.99
C ARG A 299 -30.11 22.71 29.03
N ASN A 300 -30.25 21.76 29.96
CA ASN A 300 -31.20 21.89 31.07
C ASN A 300 -30.74 23.00 32.05
N PRO A 301 -31.53 24.07 32.26
CA PRO A 301 -31.19 25.16 33.20
C PRO A 301 -31.10 24.72 34.67
N ALA A 302 -31.70 23.58 35.01
CA ALA A 302 -31.87 23.13 36.39
C ALA A 302 -31.77 21.60 36.52
N PRO A 303 -30.59 21.01 36.29
CA PRO A 303 -30.40 19.55 36.34
C PRO A 303 -30.82 18.97 37.69
N GLY A 304 -31.67 17.94 37.68
CA GLY A 304 -32.15 17.26 38.89
C GLY A 304 -33.12 18.07 39.76
N LYS A 305 -33.54 19.26 39.33
CA LYS A 305 -34.51 20.09 40.05
C LYS A 305 -35.94 19.74 39.67
N LEU A 306 -36.85 19.90 40.63
CA LEU A 306 -38.28 19.73 40.40
C LEU A 306 -38.85 20.93 39.65
N ILE A 307 -39.68 20.68 38.64
CA ILE A 307 -40.52 21.70 38.02
C ILE A 307 -41.67 22.01 38.99
N THR A 308 -41.72 23.24 39.49
CA THR A 308 -42.78 23.71 40.39
C THR A 308 -43.96 24.30 39.65
N SER A 309 -43.73 24.89 38.46
CA SER A 309 -44.78 25.39 37.59
C SER A 309 -44.40 25.27 36.11
N PRO A 310 -45.20 24.59 35.27
CA PRO A 310 -44.92 24.50 33.84
C PRO A 310 -45.31 25.79 33.09
N PHE A 311 -44.82 25.93 31.87
CA PHE A 311 -45.28 26.91 30.89
C PHE A 311 -46.77 26.70 30.55
N GLY A 312 -47.47 27.78 30.20
CA GLY A 312 -48.84 27.74 29.68
C GLY A 312 -49.89 28.37 30.59
N ASN A 313 -51.16 28.25 30.19
CA ASN A 313 -52.28 28.87 30.90
C ASN A 313 -52.55 28.17 32.23
N ARG A 314 -52.52 28.93 33.32
CA ARG A 314 -52.81 28.44 34.68
C ARG A 314 -53.57 29.48 35.50
N LYS A 315 -54.10 29.05 36.64
CA LYS A 315 -54.67 29.98 37.62
C LYS A 315 -53.55 30.82 38.21
N ASP A 316 -53.67 32.14 38.08
CA ASP A 316 -52.71 33.09 38.59
C ASP A 316 -52.67 33.02 40.13
N PRO A 317 -51.48 32.87 40.75
CA PRO A 317 -51.38 32.67 42.20
C PRO A 317 -51.69 33.95 43.00
N PHE A 318 -51.73 35.13 42.37
CA PHE A 318 -52.01 36.40 43.04
C PHE A 318 -53.45 36.87 42.81
N PHE A 319 -53.98 36.73 41.58
CA PHE A 319 -55.33 37.18 41.23
C PHE A 319 -56.38 36.07 41.20
N GLY A 320 -55.97 34.79 41.15
CA GLY A 320 -56.88 33.66 41.08
C GLY A 320 -57.61 33.50 39.74
N THR A 321 -57.25 34.27 38.72
CA THR A 321 -57.83 34.22 37.36
C THR A 321 -56.93 33.46 36.40
N LEU A 322 -57.44 33.06 35.24
CA LEU A 322 -56.60 32.41 34.22
C LEU A 322 -55.57 33.41 33.66
N ALA A 323 -54.28 33.02 33.65
CA ALA A 323 -53.18 33.80 33.09
C ALA A 323 -52.15 32.87 32.42
N LEU A 324 -51.46 33.39 31.40
CA LEU A 324 -50.36 32.68 30.74
C LEU A 324 -49.09 32.78 31.59
N HIS A 325 -48.50 31.64 31.91
CA HIS A 325 -47.16 31.55 32.44
C HIS A 325 -46.15 31.44 31.30
N THR A 326 -45.31 32.46 31.13
CA THR A 326 -44.41 32.62 29.98
C THR A 326 -43.08 31.87 30.10
N GLY A 327 -42.91 31.08 31.16
CA GLY A 327 -41.71 30.29 31.40
C GLY A 327 -42.03 29.03 32.19
N THR A 328 -40.97 28.35 32.63
CA THR A 328 -41.03 27.18 33.52
C THR A 328 -40.30 27.52 34.81
N ASP A 329 -40.95 27.23 35.93
CA ASP A 329 -40.41 27.46 37.27
C ASP A 329 -39.76 26.18 37.80
N PHE A 330 -38.51 26.30 38.25
CA PHE A 330 -37.74 25.22 38.86
C PHE A 330 -37.45 25.52 40.33
N HIS A 331 -37.55 24.52 41.18
CA HIS A 331 -37.20 24.66 42.59
C HIS A 331 -35.70 24.94 42.77
N PHE A 332 -35.37 26.03 43.44
CA PHE A 332 -34.00 26.42 43.81
C PHE A 332 -33.93 26.80 45.28
N SER A 333 -32.78 26.55 45.90
CA SER A 333 -32.50 27.07 47.25
C SER A 333 -32.07 28.54 47.19
N PRO A 334 -32.33 29.35 48.23
CA PRO A 334 -31.83 30.73 48.30
C PRO A 334 -30.31 30.77 48.11
N GLY A 335 -29.82 31.69 47.28
CA GLY A 335 -28.40 31.84 46.99
C GLY A 335 -27.80 30.78 46.05
N GLU A 336 -28.59 29.83 45.55
CA GLU A 336 -28.10 28.83 44.61
C GLU A 336 -27.73 29.46 43.26
N LYS A 337 -26.62 29.04 42.66
CA LYS A 337 -26.12 29.62 41.40
C LYS A 337 -27.03 29.28 40.23
N ILE A 338 -27.46 30.31 39.51
CA ILE A 338 -28.13 30.20 38.21
C ILE A 338 -27.06 30.32 37.13
N LYS A 339 -27.11 29.42 36.15
CA LYS A 339 -26.12 29.32 35.07
C LYS A 339 -26.76 29.55 33.69
N ALA A 340 -25.97 30.10 32.76
CA ALA A 340 -26.39 30.28 31.37
C ALA A 340 -26.53 28.92 30.65
N THR A 341 -27.59 28.77 29.85
CA THR A 341 -27.94 27.52 29.12
C THR A 341 -27.28 27.39 27.76
N ALA A 342 -26.74 28.49 27.25
CA ALA A 342 -25.99 28.56 26.00
C ALA A 342 -25.04 29.76 26.03
N PRO A 343 -23.99 29.77 25.18
CA PRO A 343 -23.16 30.95 25.01
C PRO A 343 -23.99 32.10 24.43
N GLY A 344 -23.67 33.34 24.80
CA GLY A 344 -24.41 34.49 24.29
C GLY A 344 -23.94 35.81 24.87
N LYS A 345 -24.70 36.87 24.55
CA LYS A 345 -24.46 38.22 25.05
C LYS A 345 -25.58 38.64 25.98
N VAL A 346 -25.24 39.16 27.14
CA VAL A 346 -26.21 39.71 28.09
C VAL A 346 -26.82 40.99 27.52
N VAL A 347 -28.13 41.00 27.30
CA VAL A 347 -28.88 42.15 26.76
C VAL A 347 -29.72 42.85 27.83
N SER A 348 -30.03 42.18 28.93
CA SER A 348 -30.63 42.78 30.13
C SER A 348 -30.03 42.16 31.40
N ALA A 349 -29.77 42.98 32.41
CA ALA A 349 -29.24 42.55 33.71
C ALA A 349 -29.65 43.55 34.80
N GLY A 350 -30.69 43.21 35.58
CA GLY A 350 -31.20 44.06 36.65
C GLY A 350 -32.71 43.94 36.87
N TRP A 351 -33.28 44.93 37.55
CA TRP A 351 -34.70 44.93 37.91
C TRP A 351 -35.61 45.15 36.69
N THR A 352 -36.49 44.18 36.41
CA THR A 352 -37.39 44.19 35.25
C THR A 352 -38.84 43.87 35.66
N GLY A 353 -39.52 44.85 36.23
CA GLY A 353 -40.96 44.75 36.55
C GLY A 353 -41.32 43.51 37.39
N GLY A 354 -42.27 42.71 36.91
CA GLY A 354 -42.73 41.50 37.59
C GLY A 354 -41.68 40.40 37.72
N TYR A 355 -40.61 40.42 36.91
CA TYR A 355 -39.52 39.44 37.01
C TYR A 355 -38.60 39.68 38.21
N GLY A 356 -38.66 40.86 38.84
CA GLY A 356 -37.67 41.25 39.85
C GLY A 356 -36.29 41.41 39.21
N ASN A 357 -35.24 40.95 39.88
CA ASN A 357 -33.91 40.89 39.27
C ASN A 357 -33.87 39.78 38.21
N MET A 358 -33.48 40.16 37.00
CA MET A 358 -33.54 39.30 35.83
C MET A 358 -32.30 39.46 34.96
N VAL A 359 -31.87 38.37 34.33
CA VAL A 359 -30.86 38.37 33.27
C VAL A 359 -31.50 37.84 31.98
N GLU A 360 -31.28 38.55 30.87
CA GLU A 360 -31.65 38.12 29.53
C GLU A 360 -30.38 37.96 28.68
N ILE A 361 -30.24 36.80 28.05
CA ILE A 361 -29.10 36.46 27.19
C ILE A 361 -29.61 36.26 25.77
N ASP A 362 -29.02 36.99 24.83
CA ASP A 362 -29.21 36.79 23.39
C ASP A 362 -28.19 35.76 22.89
N HIS A 363 -28.71 34.69 22.27
CA HIS A 363 -27.92 33.58 21.73
C HIS A 363 -27.73 33.68 20.20
N GLY A 364 -28.29 34.70 19.55
CA GLY A 364 -28.35 34.80 18.08
C GLY A 364 -29.60 34.15 17.49
N ASP A 365 -29.79 34.32 16.18
CA ASP A 365 -30.90 33.75 15.39
C ASP A 365 -32.31 34.02 15.96
N GLY A 366 -32.46 35.13 16.69
CA GLY A 366 -33.71 35.51 17.34
C GLY A 366 -34.03 34.72 18.61
N ILE A 367 -33.12 33.85 19.09
CA ILE A 367 -33.29 33.06 20.30
C ILE A 367 -32.65 33.77 21.50
N SER A 368 -33.43 33.90 22.57
CA SER A 368 -32.95 34.46 23.84
C SER A 368 -33.50 33.67 25.03
N THR A 369 -32.81 33.76 26.16
CA THR A 369 -33.25 33.15 27.42
C THR A 369 -33.39 34.19 28.52
N ARG A 370 -34.37 34.00 29.40
CA ARG A 370 -34.56 34.84 30.59
C ARG A 370 -34.47 34.01 31.86
N TYR A 371 -33.86 34.62 32.87
CA TYR A 371 -33.68 34.04 34.19
C TYR A 371 -34.17 35.05 35.23
N GLY A 372 -35.34 34.80 35.80
CA GLY A 372 -36.04 35.73 36.70
C GLY A 372 -35.89 35.42 38.19
N HIS A 373 -36.43 36.33 39.00
CA HIS A 373 -36.56 36.23 40.46
C HIS A 373 -35.26 36.10 41.24
N MET A 374 -34.13 36.54 40.68
CA MET A 374 -32.82 36.45 41.34
C MET A 374 -32.76 37.27 42.62
N GLU A 375 -31.98 36.86 43.62
CA GLU A 375 -31.62 37.76 44.73
C GLU A 375 -30.50 38.71 44.32
N GLN A 376 -29.56 38.22 43.49
CA GLN A 376 -28.39 38.96 43.06
C GLN A 376 -28.04 38.62 41.61
N VAL A 377 -27.76 39.64 40.81
CA VAL A 377 -27.23 39.51 39.45
C VAL A 377 -25.71 39.58 39.49
N LEU A 378 -25.02 38.67 38.79
CA LEU A 378 -23.56 38.56 38.79
C LEU A 378 -22.91 39.09 37.50
N VAL A 379 -23.71 39.37 36.47
CA VAL A 379 -23.27 39.83 35.14
C VAL A 379 -23.84 41.21 34.81
N LYS A 380 -23.32 41.85 33.76
CA LYS A 380 -23.74 43.17 33.29
C LYS A 380 -24.15 43.11 31.82
N VAL A 381 -24.98 44.06 31.41
CA VAL A 381 -25.33 44.24 29.99
C VAL A 381 -24.07 44.43 29.16
N GLY A 382 -23.93 43.65 28.09
CA GLY A 382 -22.77 43.64 27.22
C GLY A 382 -21.79 42.51 27.46
N ASP A 383 -21.85 41.83 28.62
CA ASP A 383 -20.98 40.70 28.93
C ASP A 383 -21.25 39.53 27.95
N LYS A 384 -20.16 38.87 27.52
CA LYS A 384 -20.23 37.59 26.83
C LYS A 384 -20.13 36.48 27.87
N VAL A 385 -21.07 35.56 27.84
CA VAL A 385 -21.12 34.41 28.75
C VAL A 385 -21.06 33.12 27.94
N GLY A 386 -20.35 32.12 28.44
CA GLY A 386 -20.38 30.76 27.95
C GLY A 386 -21.52 29.96 28.56
N ALA A 387 -21.83 28.80 27.96
CA ALA A 387 -22.70 27.83 28.60
C ALA A 387 -22.11 27.39 29.95
N GLY A 388 -22.89 27.48 31.02
CA GLY A 388 -22.46 27.11 32.37
C GLY A 388 -21.89 28.23 33.22
N ASP A 389 -21.69 29.41 32.67
CA ASP A 389 -21.27 30.56 33.46
C ASP A 389 -22.35 30.97 34.46
N ALA A 390 -21.94 31.26 35.69
CA ALA A 390 -22.84 31.73 36.73
C ALA A 390 -23.26 33.18 36.46
N ILE A 391 -24.56 33.41 36.29
CA ILE A 391 -25.13 34.70 35.91
C ILE A 391 -25.88 35.40 37.06
N GLY A 392 -26.24 34.65 38.09
CA GLY A 392 -27.02 35.15 39.21
C GLY A 392 -27.15 34.14 40.34
N LEU A 393 -27.74 34.60 41.45
CA LEU A 393 -28.10 33.78 42.59
C LEU A 393 -29.63 33.72 42.70
N ALA A 394 -30.17 32.53 42.92
CA ALA A 394 -31.60 32.30 43.03
C ALA A 394 -32.17 32.97 44.28
N GLY A 395 -33.34 33.60 44.12
CA GLY A 395 -34.00 34.33 45.18
C GLY A 395 -35.52 34.33 44.99
N SER A 396 -36.17 35.33 45.58
CA SER A 396 -37.62 35.52 45.49
C SER A 396 -37.96 37.00 45.32
N THR A 397 -37.41 37.63 44.27
CA THR A 397 -37.66 39.05 43.97
C THR A 397 -38.79 39.25 42.95
N GLY A 398 -39.37 40.45 42.90
CA GLY A 398 -40.48 40.75 41.99
C GLY A 398 -41.76 40.00 42.36
N ARG A 399 -42.47 39.50 41.35
CA ARG A 399 -43.75 38.80 41.50
C ARG A 399 -43.53 37.30 41.73
N SER A 400 -43.00 36.95 42.91
CA SER A 400 -42.69 35.57 43.30
C SER A 400 -43.35 35.21 44.63
N THR A 401 -43.72 33.93 44.80
CA THR A 401 -44.29 33.38 46.05
C THR A 401 -43.27 32.61 46.90
N GLY A 402 -42.04 32.47 46.43
CA GLY A 402 -40.98 31.72 47.12
C GLY A 402 -39.77 31.51 46.21
N THR A 403 -38.67 30.98 46.75
CA THR A 403 -37.44 30.84 45.97
C THR A 403 -37.57 29.81 44.85
N HIS A 404 -37.34 30.24 43.62
CA HIS A 404 -37.32 29.41 42.41
C HIS A 404 -36.55 30.11 41.28
N LEU A 405 -36.18 29.36 40.25
CA LEU A 405 -35.74 29.92 38.97
C LEU A 405 -36.95 29.97 38.04
N HIS A 406 -37.34 31.17 37.61
CA HIS A 406 -38.23 31.34 36.46
C HIS A 406 -37.39 31.41 35.19
N TYR A 407 -37.54 30.42 34.32
CA TYR A 407 -36.77 30.29 33.09
C TYR A 407 -37.67 30.41 31.86
N GLU A 408 -37.31 31.31 30.93
CA GLU A 408 -37.99 31.42 29.64
C GLU A 408 -37.00 31.15 28.50
N VAL A 409 -37.51 30.55 27.43
CA VAL A 409 -36.91 30.59 26.09
C VAL A 409 -37.80 31.47 25.23
N ARG A 410 -37.21 32.34 24.43
CA ARG A 410 -37.94 33.28 23.58
C ARG A 410 -37.41 33.21 22.14
N GLU A 411 -38.33 33.19 21.20
CA GLU A 411 -38.05 33.27 19.76
C GLU A 411 -38.63 34.57 19.21
N ASN A 412 -37.78 35.41 18.60
CA ASN A 412 -38.14 36.72 18.05
C ASN A 412 -38.95 37.57 19.06
N GLY A 413 -38.53 37.51 20.33
CA GLY A 413 -39.17 38.21 21.43
C GLY A 413 -40.46 37.59 21.95
N HIS A 414 -40.93 36.44 21.45
CA HIS A 414 -42.12 35.73 21.94
C HIS A 414 -41.72 34.55 22.84
N ALA A 415 -42.40 34.39 23.98
CA ALA A 415 -42.16 33.26 24.88
C ALA A 415 -42.67 31.95 24.26
N ILE A 416 -41.85 30.92 24.32
CA ILE A 416 -42.17 29.55 23.87
C ILE A 416 -41.89 28.57 25.00
N ASP A 417 -42.51 27.39 24.95
CA ASP A 417 -42.34 26.37 26.00
C ASP A 417 -40.87 25.93 26.08
N PRO A 418 -40.16 26.21 27.20
CA PRO A 418 -38.77 25.80 27.38
C PRO A 418 -38.56 24.29 27.30
N MET A 419 -39.60 23.49 27.55
CA MET A 419 -39.51 22.03 27.52
C MET A 419 -39.23 21.47 26.13
N TYR A 420 -39.56 22.19 25.05
CA TYR A 420 -39.18 21.78 23.69
C TYR A 420 -37.65 21.78 23.51
N PHE A 421 -36.98 22.81 24.03
CA PHE A 421 -35.51 22.91 23.97
C PHE A 421 -34.84 21.90 24.88
N ILE A 422 -35.31 21.78 26.13
CA ILE A 422 -34.74 20.83 27.10
C ILE A 422 -34.93 19.38 26.59
N GLY A 423 -36.09 19.06 26.05
CA GLY A 423 -36.39 17.74 25.47
C GLY A 423 -35.56 17.44 24.22
N ALA A 424 -35.25 18.45 23.39
CA ALA A 424 -34.33 18.28 22.28
C ALA A 424 -32.89 18.09 22.76
N GLY A 425 -32.44 18.85 23.77
CA GLY A 425 -31.11 18.72 24.36
C GLY A 425 -30.82 17.34 24.94
N THR A 426 -31.80 16.68 25.55
CA THR A 426 -31.62 15.30 26.03
C THR A 426 -31.38 14.31 24.89
N LYS A 427 -32.03 14.50 23.73
CA LYS A 427 -31.76 13.70 22.52
C LYS A 427 -30.42 14.06 21.89
N LEU A 428 -30.04 15.33 21.87
CA LEU A 428 -28.75 15.78 21.35
C LEU A 428 -27.57 15.30 22.20
N ALA A 429 -27.77 15.09 23.49
CA ALA A 429 -26.73 14.60 24.39
C ALA A 429 -26.15 13.23 24.00
N SER A 430 -26.85 12.42 23.18
CA SER A 430 -26.27 11.18 22.63
C SER A 430 -25.31 11.41 21.46
N TYR A 431 -25.33 12.59 20.85
CA TYR A 431 -24.53 12.94 19.68
C TYR A 431 -23.49 14.03 19.96
N ILE A 432 -23.72 14.85 20.99
CA ILE A 432 -22.86 15.96 21.39
C ILE A 432 -22.53 15.79 22.88
N SER A 433 -21.27 15.45 23.13
CA SER A 433 -20.74 15.32 24.49
C SER A 433 -20.92 16.61 25.26
N GLY A 434 -21.57 16.52 26.43
CA GLY A 434 -21.74 17.65 27.33
C GLY A 434 -23.02 18.46 27.15
N LEU A 435 -23.88 18.21 26.16
CA LEU A 435 -25.12 19.00 25.97
C LEU A 435 -26.26 18.67 26.97
N GLY A 436 -26.13 17.61 27.79
CA GLY A 436 -27.21 17.09 28.63
C GLY A 436 -27.50 17.87 29.94
N ALA A 437 -26.53 18.60 30.48
CA ALA A 437 -26.67 19.33 31.75
C ALA A 437 -25.62 20.45 31.89
N ILE A 438 -25.83 21.35 32.85
CA ILE A 438 -25.00 22.54 33.11
C ILE A 438 -24.36 22.51 34.50
#